data_AF-A0A4V3SY07-F1
#
_entry.id   AF-A0A4V3SY07-F1
#
_cell.length_a   1.000
_cell.length_b   1.000
_cell.length_c   1.000
_cell.angle_alpha   90.00
_cell.angle_beta   90.00
_cell.angle_gamma   90.00
#
_symmetry.space_group_name_H-M   'P 1'
#
loop_
_entity.id
_entity.type
_entity.pdbx_description
1 polymer ?
#
loop_
_entity_poly.entity_id
_entity_poly.type
_entity_poly.pdbx_seq_one_letter_code
_entity_poly.pdbx_strand_id
1 'polypeptide(L)'
;MNKKLAAALSGGAVLVLTLSGCSDDSDNKVNDWAEKVCDQVQPQLQKIANANASIQQQTADNSKPADVQETDSAAFQQIAQAYKALGSAVESAGPPPVDNGETTQKEAVKELNASSAAYAKLQKKVDALETKDQAKFADGLKGIADELNKISTNGDQALKKLQSGEVGTAMAKQEGCQKPTASASPSAGSSDDSEPSKEASPSVSPSVSPSKKA
;
A
#
# COMPACT_ATOMS: atom_id res chain seq x y z
N MET A 1 38.67 65.49 -5.79
CA MET A 1 39.18 65.88 -4.46
C MET A 1 38.57 64.90 -3.45
N ASN A 2 39.19 63.73 -3.27
CA ASN A 2 39.90 63.24 -2.06
C ASN A 2 38.93 63.08 -0.86
N LYS A 3 38.75 61.90 -0.24
CA LYS A 3 39.80 61.04 0.34
C LYS A 3 39.35 59.59 0.48
N LYS A 4 40.27 58.68 0.16
CA LYS A 4 40.32 57.29 0.60
C LYS A 4 40.65 57.22 2.08
N LEU A 5 40.04 56.29 2.81
CA LEU A 5 40.66 55.67 4.00
C LEU A 5 40.31 54.18 3.99
N ALA A 6 41.29 53.37 3.60
CA ALA A 6 41.36 51.98 3.95
C ALA A 6 41.94 51.88 5.37
N ALA A 7 41.32 51.10 6.23
CA ALA A 7 41.90 50.61 7.47
C ALA A 7 41.68 49.10 7.51
N ALA A 8 42.73 48.37 7.16
CA ALA A 8 42.90 46.98 7.51
C ALA A 8 43.42 46.94 8.96
N LEU A 9 42.84 46.08 9.81
CA LEU A 9 43.51 45.51 10.98
C LEU A 9 42.82 44.20 11.37
N SER A 10 43.65 43.15 11.32
CA SER A 10 43.44 41.77 11.68
C SER A 10 42.88 41.54 13.09
N GLY A 11 42.25 40.38 13.27
CA GLY A 11 42.33 39.65 14.55
C GLY A 11 41.07 39.70 15.40
N GLY A 12 40.12 38.82 15.10
CA GLY A 12 38.98 38.56 15.96
C GLY A 12 38.19 37.40 15.39
N ALA A 13 38.63 36.17 15.66
CA ALA A 13 37.80 35.00 15.49
C ALA A 13 36.59 35.14 16.42
N VAL A 14 35.54 35.79 15.94
CA VAL A 14 34.21 35.54 16.47
C VAL A 14 33.91 34.13 16.00
N LEU A 15 34.12 33.17 16.89
CA LEU A 15 33.40 31.90 16.91
C LEU A 15 31.92 32.27 16.88
N VAL A 16 31.39 32.49 15.68
CA VAL A 16 29.97 32.30 15.41
C VAL A 16 29.80 30.81 15.68
N LEU A 17 29.30 30.49 16.86
CA LEU A 17 28.68 29.20 17.12
C LEU A 17 27.48 29.13 16.19
N THR A 18 27.75 28.73 14.95
CA THR A 18 26.74 28.28 14.01
C THR A 18 26.14 27.02 14.63
N LEU A 19 25.08 27.19 15.42
CA LEU A 19 24.15 26.12 15.80
C LEU A 19 23.40 25.63 14.53
N SER A 20 24.14 25.15 13.54
CA SER A 20 23.63 24.60 12.29
C SER A 20 24.37 23.32 11.96
N GLY A 21 24.30 22.35 12.87
CA GLY A 21 25.00 21.08 12.69
C GLY A 21 24.56 20.02 13.68
N CYS A 22 23.37 19.45 13.49
CA CYS A 22 23.08 18.06 13.87
C CYS A 22 21.80 17.47 13.24
N SER A 23 21.34 17.95 12.07
CA SER A 23 20.22 17.30 11.34
C SER A 23 20.63 16.64 10.03
N ASP A 24 21.77 16.98 9.44
CA ASP A 24 22.11 16.47 8.10
C ASP A 24 22.50 14.98 8.11
N ASP A 25 23.25 14.51 9.12
CA ASP A 25 23.77 13.14 9.14
C ASP A 25 22.73 12.09 9.62
N SER A 26 21.86 12.48 10.56
CA SER A 26 20.82 11.60 11.13
C SER A 26 19.64 11.41 10.19
N ASP A 27 19.20 12.49 9.51
CA ASP A 27 18.13 12.42 8.52
C ASP A 27 18.54 11.54 7.33
N ASN A 28 19.80 11.60 6.92
CA ASN A 28 20.34 10.72 5.88
C ASN A 28 20.34 9.25 6.34
N LYS A 29 20.77 8.94 7.58
CA LYS A 29 20.78 7.56 8.08
C LYS A 29 19.40 6.91 8.21
N VAL A 30 18.39 7.66 8.67
CA VAL A 30 17.03 7.11 8.77
C VAL A 30 16.40 6.91 7.39
N ASN A 31 16.72 7.78 6.43
CA ASN A 31 16.33 7.59 5.03
C ASN A 31 17.01 6.37 4.40
N ASP A 32 18.32 6.18 4.60
CA ASP A 32 19.05 5.00 4.11
C ASP A 32 18.50 3.70 4.70
N TRP A 33 18.17 3.72 6.01
CA TRP A 33 17.50 2.60 6.67
C TRP A 33 16.12 2.35 6.05
N ALA A 34 15.35 3.41 5.79
CA ALA A 34 14.04 3.29 5.19
C ALA A 34 14.13 2.73 3.77
N GLU A 35 15.06 3.22 2.94
CA GLU A 35 15.31 2.71 1.58
C GLU A 35 15.59 1.20 1.59
N LYS A 36 16.54 0.76 2.43
CA LYS A 36 16.89 -0.66 2.61
C LYS A 36 15.67 -1.53 2.96
N VAL A 37 14.79 -1.04 3.83
CA VAL A 37 13.54 -1.73 4.17
C VAL A 37 12.58 -1.70 2.98
N CYS A 38 12.38 -0.54 2.38
CA CYS A 38 11.39 -0.30 1.34
C CYS A 38 11.64 -1.09 0.06
N ASP A 39 12.90 -1.33 -0.30
CA ASP A 39 13.27 -2.20 -1.43
C ASP A 39 12.76 -3.64 -1.25
N GLN A 40 12.78 -4.13 -0.01
CA GLN A 40 12.29 -5.47 0.32
C GLN A 40 10.76 -5.51 0.49
N VAL A 41 10.18 -4.37 0.89
CA VAL A 41 8.74 -4.20 1.14
C VAL A 41 7.95 -4.14 -0.17
N GLN A 42 8.42 -3.41 -1.17
CA GLN A 42 7.73 -3.16 -2.44
C GLN A 42 7.15 -4.44 -3.09
N PRO A 43 7.92 -5.52 -3.32
CA PRO A 43 7.38 -6.72 -3.95
C PRO A 43 6.29 -7.40 -3.10
N GLN A 44 6.35 -7.27 -1.77
CA GLN A 44 5.33 -7.84 -0.90
C GLN A 44 4.07 -6.98 -0.87
N LEU A 45 4.19 -5.65 -0.93
CA LEU A 45 3.03 -4.77 -1.10
C LEU A 45 2.32 -5.04 -2.42
N GLN A 46 3.05 -5.30 -3.50
CA GLN A 46 2.44 -5.66 -4.79
C GLN A 46 1.68 -6.99 -4.68
N LYS A 47 2.24 -8.00 -4.00
CA LYS A 47 1.53 -9.26 -3.74
C LYS A 47 0.22 -9.04 -2.97
N ILE A 48 0.25 -8.20 -1.93
CA ILE A 48 -0.96 -7.86 -1.16
C ILE A 48 -1.99 -7.15 -2.05
N ALA A 49 -1.56 -6.19 -2.87
CA ALA A 49 -2.46 -5.48 -3.78
C ALA A 49 -3.10 -6.42 -4.80
N ASN A 50 -2.32 -7.32 -5.40
CA ASN A 50 -2.81 -8.30 -6.38
C ASN A 50 -3.75 -9.32 -5.73
N ALA A 51 -3.42 -9.85 -4.55
CA ALA A 51 -4.27 -10.77 -3.81
C ALA A 51 -5.62 -10.13 -3.46
N ASN A 52 -5.62 -8.88 -2.99
CA ASN A 52 -6.85 -8.13 -2.74
C ASN A 52 -7.65 -7.89 -4.03
N ALA A 53 -6.99 -7.61 -5.16
CA ALA A 53 -7.67 -7.45 -6.44
C ALA A 53 -8.36 -8.74 -6.89
N SER A 54 -7.75 -9.90 -6.68
CA SER A 54 -8.37 -11.20 -6.99
C SER A 54 -9.64 -11.45 -6.17
N ILE A 55 -9.65 -11.12 -4.88
CA ILE A 55 -10.86 -11.21 -4.02
C ILE A 55 -11.97 -10.31 -4.58
N GLN A 56 -11.63 -9.05 -4.90
CA GLN A 56 -12.60 -8.09 -5.43
C GLN A 56 -13.17 -8.52 -6.78
N GLN A 57 -12.37 -9.17 -7.62
CA GLN A 57 -12.80 -9.67 -8.91
C GLN A 57 -13.87 -10.77 -8.77
N GLN A 58 -13.70 -11.73 -7.86
CA GLN A 58 -14.72 -12.78 -7.65
C GLN A 58 -16.06 -12.22 -7.20
N THR A 59 -16.03 -11.11 -6.45
CA THR A 59 -17.25 -10.40 -6.03
C THR A 59 -17.95 -9.76 -7.23
N ALA A 60 -17.21 -9.17 -8.16
CA ALA A 60 -17.75 -8.55 -9.37
C ALA A 60 -18.30 -9.58 -10.37
N ASP A 61 -17.63 -10.73 -10.50
CA ASP A 61 -17.97 -11.78 -11.47
C ASP A 61 -19.19 -12.62 -11.06
N ASN A 62 -19.78 -12.38 -9.87
CA ASN A 62 -20.87 -13.19 -9.30
C ASN A 62 -20.53 -14.68 -9.27
N SER A 63 -19.29 -14.98 -8.87
CA SER A 63 -18.69 -16.32 -8.92
C SER A 63 -19.40 -17.35 -8.05
N LYS A 64 -19.20 -18.63 -8.37
CA LYS A 64 -19.75 -19.73 -7.58
C LYS A 64 -19.03 -19.82 -6.23
N PRO A 65 -19.68 -20.34 -5.16
CA PRO A 65 -19.07 -20.49 -3.85
C PRO A 65 -17.70 -21.18 -3.83
N ALA A 66 -17.51 -22.22 -4.66
CA ALA A 66 -16.23 -22.92 -4.76
C ALA A 66 -15.11 -22.03 -5.32
N ASP A 67 -15.40 -21.25 -6.36
CA ASP A 67 -14.43 -20.35 -7.00
C ASP A 67 -14.04 -19.19 -6.06
N VAL A 68 -15.02 -18.67 -5.30
CA VAL A 68 -14.80 -17.68 -4.25
C VAL A 68 -13.93 -18.26 -3.13
N GLN A 69 -14.25 -19.45 -2.63
CA GLN A 69 -13.47 -20.12 -1.58
C GLN A 69 -12.01 -20.32 -2.02
N GLU A 70 -11.78 -20.87 -3.21
CA GLU A 70 -10.44 -21.14 -3.71
C GLU A 70 -9.63 -19.84 -3.84
N THR A 71 -10.23 -18.81 -4.44
CA THR A 71 -9.57 -17.52 -4.64
C THR A 71 -9.26 -16.81 -3.32
N ASP A 72 -10.23 -16.74 -2.41
CA ASP A 72 -10.05 -16.09 -1.12
C ASP A 72 -9.01 -16.82 -0.26
N SER A 73 -8.97 -18.16 -0.32
CA SER A 73 -7.95 -18.96 0.37
C SER A 73 -6.55 -18.64 -0.15
N ALA A 74 -6.36 -18.70 -1.47
CA ALA A 74 -5.07 -18.39 -2.10
C ALA A 74 -4.64 -16.94 -1.79
N ALA A 75 -5.57 -15.99 -1.86
CA ALA A 75 -5.30 -14.60 -1.56
C ALA A 75 -4.89 -14.38 -0.09
N PHE A 76 -5.61 -14.96 0.87
CA PHE A 76 -5.24 -14.85 2.29
C PHE A 76 -3.92 -15.54 2.61
N GLN A 77 -3.60 -16.67 1.96
CA GLN A 77 -2.28 -17.29 2.06
C GLN A 77 -1.18 -16.34 1.56
N GLN A 78 -1.36 -15.76 0.37
CA GLN A 78 -0.39 -14.81 -0.21
C GLN A 78 -0.19 -13.59 0.70
N ILE A 79 -1.27 -13.03 1.24
CA ILE A 79 -1.21 -11.89 2.16
C ILE A 79 -0.49 -12.28 3.45
N ALA A 80 -0.79 -13.46 4.02
CA ALA A 80 -0.11 -13.96 5.22
C ALA A 80 1.41 -14.09 5.01
N GLN A 81 1.83 -14.66 3.87
CA GLN A 81 3.23 -14.79 3.51
C GLN A 81 3.89 -13.43 3.27
N ALA A 82 3.20 -12.50 2.61
CA ALA A 82 3.69 -11.15 2.38
C ALA A 82 3.94 -10.43 3.71
N TYR A 83 3.00 -10.45 4.66
CA TYR A 83 3.20 -9.88 6.00
C TYR A 83 4.36 -10.52 6.76
N LYS A 84 4.55 -11.85 6.61
CA LYS A 84 5.71 -12.52 7.21
C LYS A 84 7.02 -11.98 6.64
N ALA A 85 7.09 -11.85 5.32
CA ALA A 85 8.26 -11.33 4.62
C ALA A 85 8.55 -9.85 4.98
N LEU A 86 7.50 -9.03 5.12
CA LEU A 86 7.62 -7.66 5.63
C LEU A 86 8.26 -7.64 7.03
N GLY A 87 7.80 -8.50 7.93
CA GLY A 87 8.38 -8.65 9.26
C GLY A 87 9.87 -9.02 9.20
N SER A 88 10.23 -9.99 8.35
CA SER A 88 11.62 -10.39 8.15
C SER A 88 12.49 -9.30 7.53
N ALA A 89 11.94 -8.44 6.68
CA ALA A 89 12.66 -7.31 6.11
C ALA A 89 13.05 -6.28 7.19
N VAL A 90 12.09 -5.92 8.06
CA VAL A 90 12.34 -5.01 9.20
C VAL A 90 13.30 -5.64 10.22
N GLU A 91 13.18 -6.94 10.48
CA GLU A 91 14.10 -7.67 11.34
C GLU A 91 15.54 -7.65 10.78
N SER A 92 15.70 -7.91 9.48
CA SER A 92 17.00 -7.93 8.80
C SER A 92 17.62 -6.55 8.61
N ALA A 93 16.79 -5.50 8.55
CA ALA A 93 17.27 -4.13 8.46
C ALA A 93 17.97 -3.67 9.74
N GLY A 94 17.58 -4.23 10.89
CA GLY A 94 18.02 -3.78 12.21
C GLY A 94 17.16 -2.61 12.73
N PRO A 95 17.46 -2.11 13.94
CA PRO A 95 16.81 -0.94 14.50
C PRO A 95 16.95 0.29 13.58
N PRO A 96 15.89 1.08 13.34
CA PRO A 96 16.04 2.38 12.71
C PRO A 96 16.92 3.29 13.57
N PRO A 97 17.76 4.15 12.97
CA PRO A 97 18.69 5.03 13.68
C PRO A 97 17.97 6.26 14.25
N VAL A 98 17.00 6.03 15.14
CA VAL A 98 16.22 7.05 15.86
C VAL A 98 16.19 6.70 17.35
N ASP A 99 15.74 7.65 18.17
CA ASP A 99 15.44 7.37 19.57
C ASP A 99 14.42 6.23 19.69
N ASN A 100 14.71 5.27 20.56
CA ASN A 100 13.93 4.04 20.76
C ASN A 100 13.86 3.08 19.56
N GLY A 101 14.78 3.17 18.60
CA GLY A 101 14.78 2.34 17.39
C GLY A 101 14.66 0.82 17.66
N GLU A 102 15.31 0.28 18.69
CA GLU A 102 15.16 -1.14 19.03
C GLU A 102 13.73 -1.52 19.39
N THR A 103 13.04 -0.68 20.18
CA THR A 103 11.65 -0.89 20.54
C THR A 103 10.78 -0.79 19.31
N THR A 104 10.98 0.23 18.49
CA THR A 104 10.26 0.41 17.21
C THR A 104 10.40 -0.81 16.31
N GLN A 105 11.61 -1.35 16.16
CA GLN A 105 11.85 -2.55 15.36
C GLN A 105 11.12 -3.77 15.92
N LYS A 106 11.27 -4.05 17.22
CA LYS A 106 10.65 -5.22 17.87
C LYS A 106 9.13 -5.17 17.79
N GLU A 107 8.55 -3.99 18.02
CA GLU A 107 7.09 -3.78 17.89
C GLU A 107 6.63 -3.95 16.44
N ALA A 108 7.32 -3.36 15.47
CA ALA A 108 6.99 -3.50 14.05
C ALA A 108 7.05 -4.97 13.59
N VAL A 109 8.13 -5.70 13.95
CA VAL A 109 8.28 -7.13 13.64
C VAL A 109 7.18 -7.95 14.29
N LYS A 110 6.83 -7.66 15.55
CA LYS A 110 5.74 -8.33 16.27
C LYS A 110 4.40 -8.12 15.58
N GLU A 111 4.04 -6.88 15.26
CA GLU A 111 2.76 -6.55 14.61
C GLU A 111 2.66 -7.16 13.21
N LEU A 112 3.72 -7.09 12.39
CA LEU A 112 3.75 -7.70 11.06
C LEU A 112 3.59 -9.23 11.12
N ASN A 113 4.23 -9.89 12.08
CA ASN A 113 4.05 -11.32 12.31
C ASN A 113 2.64 -11.66 12.82
N ALA A 114 2.04 -10.79 13.65
CA ALA A 114 0.67 -10.97 14.10
C ALA A 114 -0.34 -10.84 12.94
N SER A 115 -0.13 -9.87 12.04
CA SER A 115 -0.92 -9.75 10.80
C SER A 115 -0.79 -11.00 9.93
N SER A 116 0.43 -11.52 9.75
CA SER A 116 0.67 -12.77 9.02
C SER A 116 -0.15 -13.93 9.60
N ALA A 117 -0.10 -14.12 10.93
CA ALA A 117 -0.86 -15.16 11.60
C ALA A 117 -2.38 -14.96 11.48
N ALA A 118 -2.86 -13.71 11.52
CA ALA A 118 -4.27 -13.39 11.38
C ALA A 118 -4.80 -13.76 9.98
N TYR A 119 -4.06 -13.42 8.92
CA TYR A 119 -4.44 -13.80 7.55
C TYR A 119 -4.34 -15.32 7.31
N ALA A 120 -3.34 -16.00 7.90
CA ALA A 120 -3.29 -17.46 7.85
C ALA A 120 -4.49 -18.12 8.55
N LYS A 121 -5.04 -17.48 9.59
CA LYS A 121 -6.28 -17.92 10.23
C LYS A 121 -7.50 -17.71 9.33
N LEU A 122 -7.56 -16.58 8.62
CA LEU A 122 -8.63 -16.31 7.65
C LEU A 122 -8.62 -17.33 6.51
N GLN A 123 -7.44 -17.66 5.96
CA GLN A 123 -7.29 -18.72 4.97
C GLN A 123 -7.94 -20.03 5.45
N LYS A 124 -7.59 -20.50 6.65
CA LYS A 124 -8.17 -21.73 7.23
C LYS A 124 -9.69 -21.66 7.41
N LYS A 125 -10.24 -20.47 7.66
CA LYS A 125 -11.69 -20.29 7.78
C LYS A 125 -12.39 -20.32 6.44
N VAL A 126 -11.79 -19.71 5.42
CA VAL A 126 -12.27 -19.80 4.04
C VAL A 126 -12.27 -21.25 3.59
N ASP A 127 -11.17 -21.99 3.83
CA ASP A 127 -11.05 -23.42 3.51
C ASP A 127 -12.16 -24.28 4.15
N ALA A 128 -12.70 -23.83 5.28
CA ALA A 128 -13.74 -24.53 6.03
C ALA A 128 -15.18 -24.12 5.63
N LEU A 129 -15.35 -23.20 4.68
CA LEU A 129 -16.69 -22.80 4.22
C LEU A 129 -17.40 -23.95 3.50
N GLU A 130 -18.72 -24.05 3.71
CA GLU A 130 -19.57 -25.00 3.01
C GLU A 130 -19.96 -24.42 1.64
N THR A 131 -19.45 -24.97 0.55
CA THR A 131 -19.64 -24.45 -0.80
C THR A 131 -20.88 -25.01 -1.51
N LYS A 132 -21.52 -26.06 -0.97
CA LYS A 132 -22.70 -26.69 -1.57
C LYS A 132 -24.02 -26.11 -1.07
N ASP A 133 -23.98 -25.34 0.02
CA ASP A 133 -25.13 -24.67 0.63
C ASP A 133 -24.91 -23.16 0.59
N GLN A 134 -25.63 -22.49 -0.31
CA GLN A 134 -25.47 -21.05 -0.55
C GLN A 134 -25.73 -20.21 0.71
N ALA A 135 -26.68 -20.61 1.56
CA ALA A 135 -27.01 -19.88 2.77
C ALA A 135 -25.89 -20.01 3.80
N LYS A 136 -25.40 -21.24 4.01
CA LYS A 136 -24.25 -21.48 4.91
C LYS A 136 -22.97 -20.82 4.41
N PHE A 137 -22.73 -20.83 3.10
CA PHE A 137 -21.60 -20.14 2.50
C PHE A 137 -21.64 -18.64 2.79
N ALA A 138 -22.79 -18.02 2.52
CA ALA A 138 -23.00 -16.60 2.75
C ALA A 138 -22.92 -16.21 4.23
N ASP A 139 -23.33 -17.09 5.15
CA ASP A 139 -23.17 -16.85 6.59
C ASP A 139 -21.72 -17.02 7.05
N GLY A 140 -21.00 -18.00 6.52
CA GLY A 140 -19.58 -18.17 6.79
C GLY A 140 -18.73 -16.98 6.31
N LEU A 141 -19.06 -16.43 5.13
CA LEU A 141 -18.42 -15.20 4.62
C LEU A 141 -18.65 -13.99 5.55
N LYS A 142 -19.81 -13.85 6.19
CA LYS A 142 -20.02 -12.79 7.20
C LYS A 142 -19.04 -12.92 8.36
N GLY A 143 -18.81 -14.15 8.84
CA GLY A 143 -17.85 -14.41 9.92
C GLY A 143 -16.39 -14.10 9.54
N ILE A 144 -16.04 -14.27 8.26
CA ILE A 144 -14.74 -13.85 7.72
C ILE A 144 -14.65 -12.33 7.64
N ALA A 145 -15.71 -11.66 7.17
CA ALA A 145 -15.78 -10.19 7.11
C ALA A 145 -15.64 -9.56 8.51
N ASP A 146 -16.24 -10.15 9.55
CA ASP A 146 -16.09 -9.69 10.93
C ASP A 146 -14.65 -9.79 11.44
N GLU A 147 -13.92 -10.86 11.09
CA GLU A 147 -12.52 -10.99 11.45
C GLU A 147 -11.63 -10.03 10.65
N LEU A 148 -11.91 -9.84 9.36
CA LEU A 148 -11.25 -8.82 8.55
C LEU A 148 -11.45 -7.42 9.12
N ASN A 149 -12.66 -7.08 9.57
CA ASN A 149 -12.93 -5.78 10.21
C ASN A 149 -12.10 -5.57 11.48
N LYS A 150 -11.92 -6.61 12.29
CA LYS A 150 -11.05 -6.56 13.48
C LYS A 150 -9.58 -6.38 13.09
N ILE A 151 -9.12 -7.11 12.07
CA ILE A 151 -7.76 -6.97 11.54
C ILE A 151 -7.54 -5.56 11.02
N SER A 152 -8.48 -5.01 10.23
CA SER A 152 -8.40 -3.66 9.69
C SER A 152 -8.37 -2.61 10.80
N THR A 153 -9.27 -2.70 11.78
CA THR A 153 -9.36 -1.72 12.87
C THR A 153 -8.07 -1.70 13.71
N ASN A 154 -7.55 -2.88 14.07
CA ASN A 154 -6.31 -3.00 14.83
C ASN A 154 -5.11 -2.56 13.98
N GLY A 155 -5.09 -2.93 12.70
CA GLY A 155 -4.08 -2.56 11.72
C GLY A 155 -3.98 -1.05 11.54
N ASP A 156 -5.11 -0.33 11.41
CA ASP A 156 -5.14 1.12 11.27
C ASP A 156 -4.59 1.83 12.51
N GLN A 157 -4.86 1.30 13.70
CA GLN A 157 -4.29 1.85 14.93
C GLN A 157 -2.78 1.64 14.99
N ALA A 158 -2.30 0.45 14.65
CA ALA A 158 -0.87 0.15 14.59
C ALA A 158 -0.17 0.99 13.52
N LEU A 159 -0.76 1.11 12.33
CA LEU A 159 -0.23 1.89 11.22
C LEU A 159 -0.14 3.38 11.56
N LYS A 160 -1.17 3.97 12.19
CA LYS A 160 -1.11 5.37 12.67
C LYS A 160 0.04 5.61 13.64
N LYS A 161 0.33 4.64 14.51
CA LYS A 161 1.49 4.73 15.43
C LYS A 161 2.80 4.64 14.65
N LEU A 162 2.91 3.70 13.72
CA LEU A 162 4.12 3.50 12.91
C LEU A 162 4.41 4.67 11.96
N GLN A 163 3.37 5.29 11.40
CA GLN A 163 3.46 6.46 10.52
C GLN A 163 3.79 7.75 11.28
N SER A 164 3.71 7.73 12.62
CA SER A 164 4.10 8.88 13.44
C SER A 164 5.62 8.93 13.64
N GLY A 165 6.17 10.15 13.71
CA GLY A 165 7.59 10.36 13.95
C GLY A 165 8.49 10.21 12.72
N GLU A 166 9.79 10.16 12.98
CA GLU A 166 10.83 10.25 11.96
C GLU A 166 10.88 9.03 11.05
N VAL A 167 10.71 7.81 11.60
CA VAL A 167 10.69 6.55 10.84
C VAL A 167 9.55 6.54 9.84
N GLY A 168 8.33 6.86 10.28
CA GLY A 168 7.16 6.92 9.41
C GLY A 168 7.32 7.96 8.29
N THR A 169 7.92 9.11 8.61
CA THR A 169 8.22 10.17 7.63
C THR A 169 9.26 9.71 6.62
N ALA A 170 10.33 9.04 7.05
CA ALA A 170 11.37 8.51 6.17
C ALA A 170 10.81 7.44 5.23
N MET A 171 10.03 6.48 5.74
CA MET A 171 9.39 5.44 4.92
C MET A 171 8.42 6.02 3.88
N ALA A 172 7.65 7.05 4.24
CA ALA A 172 6.70 7.67 3.32
C ALA A 172 7.37 8.39 2.12
N LYS A 173 8.64 8.79 2.26
CA LYS A 173 9.43 9.40 1.18
C LYS A 173 9.96 8.38 0.18
N GLN A 174 10.05 7.09 0.56
CA GLN A 174 10.62 6.04 -0.28
C GLN A 174 9.57 5.47 -1.22
N GLU A 175 9.89 5.43 -2.52
CA GLU A 175 8.99 4.87 -3.55
C GLU A 175 8.64 3.39 -3.27
N GLY A 176 9.60 2.60 -2.77
CA GLY A 176 9.39 1.18 -2.45
C GLY A 176 8.36 0.91 -1.34
N CYS A 177 8.06 1.90 -0.49
CA CYS A 177 7.05 1.79 0.56
C CYS A 177 5.72 2.45 0.20
N GLN A 178 5.61 3.09 -0.96
CA GLN A 178 4.36 3.66 -1.41
C GLN A 178 3.38 2.54 -1.78
N LYS A 179 2.08 2.81 -1.60
CA LYS A 179 1.03 1.85 -1.91
C LYS A 179 1.03 1.58 -3.42
N PRO A 180 1.31 0.34 -3.87
CA PRO A 180 1.21 0.03 -5.28
C PRO A 180 -0.24 -0.01 -5.73
N THR A 181 -0.47 0.36 -6.99
CA THR A 181 -1.69 -0.03 -7.68
C THR A 181 -1.61 -1.53 -8.00
N ALA A 182 -2.74 -2.24 -7.91
CA ALA A 182 -2.78 -3.62 -8.37
C ALA A 182 -2.37 -3.65 -9.85
N SER A 183 -1.47 -4.55 -10.22
CA SER A 183 -1.07 -4.68 -11.62
C SER A 183 -2.30 -5.17 -12.39
N ALA A 184 -2.67 -4.47 -13.46
CA ALA A 184 -3.64 -5.02 -14.40
C ALA A 184 -3.06 -6.35 -14.91
N SER A 185 -3.74 -7.46 -14.63
CA SER A 185 -3.44 -8.71 -15.34
C SER A 185 -3.49 -8.42 -16.84
N PRO A 186 -2.55 -8.94 -17.65
CA PRO A 186 -2.70 -8.88 -19.09
C PRO A 186 -4.01 -9.60 -19.42
N SER A 187 -5.02 -8.85 -19.85
CA SER A 187 -6.19 -9.45 -20.49
C SER A 187 -5.68 -10.32 -21.63
N ALA A 188 -6.08 -11.59 -21.60
CA ALA A 188 -5.93 -12.49 -22.73
C ALA A 188 -6.44 -11.79 -23.99
N GLY A 189 -5.71 -12.00 -25.08
CA GLY A 189 -5.70 -11.09 -26.22
C GLY A 189 -7.04 -10.88 -26.91
N SER A 190 -7.18 -9.67 -27.47
CA SER A 190 -7.91 -9.49 -28.71
C SER A 190 -6.88 -9.19 -29.79
N SER A 191 -6.55 -10.24 -30.55
CA SER A 191 -5.93 -10.10 -31.87
C SER A 191 -6.92 -9.39 -32.81
N ASP A 192 -6.36 -8.58 -33.70
CA ASP A 192 -6.86 -8.18 -35.02
C ASP A 192 -8.34 -7.80 -35.18
N ASP A 193 -8.58 -6.54 -35.53
CA ASP A 193 -8.89 -6.27 -36.94
C ASP A 193 -8.51 -4.83 -37.32
N SER A 194 -7.78 -4.74 -38.41
CA SER A 194 -7.39 -3.50 -39.07
C SER A 194 -8.57 -2.92 -39.85
N GLU A 195 -8.77 -1.60 -39.78
CA GLU A 195 -8.90 -0.67 -40.93
C GLU A 195 -9.83 0.53 -40.63
N PRO A 196 -9.42 1.78 -40.95
CA PRO A 196 -10.25 2.96 -40.79
C PRO A 196 -10.97 3.31 -42.09
N SER A 197 -12.24 3.68 -42.03
CA SER A 197 -12.88 4.46 -43.09
C SER A 197 -13.69 5.60 -42.50
N LYS A 198 -13.34 6.81 -42.97
CA LYS A 198 -13.92 8.11 -42.65
C LYS A 198 -15.17 8.37 -43.52
N GLU A 199 -15.87 9.45 -43.15
CA GLU A 199 -16.89 10.22 -43.90
C GLU A 199 -18.33 9.66 -43.87
N ALA A 200 -19.38 10.42 -43.63
CA ALA A 200 -19.56 11.84 -43.34
C ALA A 200 -20.98 12.07 -42.74
N SER A 201 -21.10 13.07 -41.85
CA SER A 201 -22.35 13.80 -41.57
C SER A 201 -22.78 14.62 -42.82
N PRO A 202 -24.02 15.13 -43.00
CA PRO A 202 -24.83 15.74 -41.93
C PRO A 202 -26.37 15.69 -42.02
N SER A 203 -26.97 16.04 -40.87
CA SER A 203 -28.16 16.88 -40.65
C SER A 203 -29.29 16.96 -41.69
N VAL A 204 -30.50 16.54 -41.29
CA VAL A 204 -31.75 17.31 -41.51
C VAL A 204 -32.79 16.97 -40.42
N SER A 205 -33.14 17.94 -39.59
CA SER A 205 -34.49 18.06 -38.97
C SER A 205 -35.37 18.81 -39.99
N PRO A 206 -36.70 18.59 -40.07
CA PRO A 206 -37.59 19.26 -39.11
C PRO A 206 -38.96 18.60 -38.82
N SER A 207 -39.54 19.03 -37.68
CA SER A 207 -40.92 19.56 -37.54
C SER A 207 -42.18 18.65 -37.37
N VAL A 208 -42.84 18.94 -36.23
CA VAL A 208 -44.31 19.03 -35.91
C VAL A 208 -45.08 17.78 -35.41
N SER A 209 -45.28 17.73 -34.08
CA SER A 209 -46.53 17.64 -33.26
C SER A 209 -47.93 17.46 -33.91
N PRO A 210 -49.05 17.28 -33.15
CA PRO A 210 -49.29 16.72 -31.80
C PRO A 210 -50.55 15.78 -31.70
N SER A 211 -50.90 15.40 -30.46
CA SER A 211 -52.22 14.90 -29.94
C SER A 211 -52.30 13.36 -29.76
N LYS A 212 -52.94 12.77 -28.75
CA LYS A 212 -53.99 13.25 -27.83
C LYS A 212 -54.10 12.30 -26.61
N LYS A 213 -54.17 12.89 -25.41
CA LYS A 213 -55.00 12.59 -24.23
C LYS A 213 -55.79 11.26 -24.17
N ALA A 214 -55.58 10.49 -23.11
CA ALA A 214 -56.60 9.98 -22.17
C ALA A 214 -55.90 9.61 -20.85
#